data_AF-A0AAN6GT95-F1
#
_entry.id   AF-A0AAN6GT95-F1
#
_cell.length_a   1.000
_cell.length_b   1.000
_cell.length_c   1.000
_cell.angle_alpha   90.00
_cell.angle_beta   90.00
_cell.angle_gamma   90.00
#
_symmetry.space_group_name_H-M   'P 1'
#
loop_
_entity.id
_entity.type
_entity.pdbx_description
1 polymer ?
#
loop_
_entity_poly.entity_id
_entity_poly.type
_entity_poly.pdbx_seq_one_letter_code
_entity_poly.pdbx_strand_id
1 'polypeptide(L)' 'MKEVFGAKYVSLHVRETNRAAIGLYRDTLGFTVSGIEKGYYADGENAWAMRLDL' A
#
# COMPACT_ATOMS: atom_id res chain seq x y z
N MET A 1 -14.04 8.34 -3.06
CA MET A 1 -13.82 7.91 -1.67
C MET A 1 -13.84 9.09 -0.69
N LYS A 2 -12.97 10.10 -0.82
CA LYS A 2 -13.03 11.31 0.02
C LYS A 2 -14.36 12.06 -0.11
N GLU A 3 -14.75 12.38 -1.33
CA GLU A 3 -15.92 13.25 -1.60
C GLU A 3 -17.27 12.59 -1.29
N VAL A 4 -17.40 11.29 -1.55
CA VAL A 4 -18.67 10.55 -1.36
C VAL A 4 -18.81 10.01 0.06
N PHE A 5 -17.71 9.56 0.68
CA PHE A 5 -17.75 8.82 1.95
C PHE A 5 -16.96 9.50 3.09
N GLY A 6 -16.33 10.66 2.85
CA GLY A 6 -15.51 11.33 3.85
C GLY A 6 -14.27 10.52 4.28
N ALA A 7 -13.74 9.66 3.39
CA ALA A 7 -12.58 8.83 3.71
C ALA A 7 -11.36 9.70 4.06
N LYS A 8 -10.75 9.42 5.22
CA LYS A 8 -9.58 10.17 5.74
C LYS A 8 -8.26 9.72 5.13
N TYR A 9 -8.20 8.49 4.66
CA TYR A 9 -7.03 7.89 4.04
C TYR A 9 -7.44 6.71 3.15
N VAL A 10 -6.52 6.29 2.29
CA VAL A 10 -6.58 5.06 1.51
C VAL A 10 -5.43 4.17 1.94
N SER A 11 -5.69 2.87 2.06
CA SER A 11 -4.65 1.87 2.30
C SER A 11 -4.67 0.76 1.25
N LEU A 12 -3.51 0.13 1.04
CA LEU A 12 -3.34 -1.01 0.14
C LEU A 12 -2.22 -1.92 0.62
N HIS A 13 -2.14 -3.13 0.05
CA HIS A 13 -1.04 -4.06 0.25
C HIS A 13 -0.31 -4.29 -1.07
N VAL A 14 1.02 -4.29 -1.05
CA VAL A 14 1.85 -4.59 -2.21
C VAL A 14 2.91 -5.64 -1.86
N ARG A 15 3.16 -6.58 -2.77
CA ARG A 15 4.27 -7.56 -2.67
C ARG A 15 5.60 -6.84 -2.46
N GLU A 16 6.38 -7.30 -1.49
CA GLU A 16 7.70 -6.75 -1.18
C GLU A 16 8.66 -6.83 -2.38
N THR A 17 8.48 -7.84 -3.25
CA THR A 17 9.29 -8.00 -4.47
C THR A 17 8.79 -7.18 -5.67
N ASN A 18 7.59 -6.60 -5.63
CA ASN A 18 7.00 -5.88 -6.76
C ASN A 18 7.52 -4.43 -6.86
N ARG A 19 8.76 -4.29 -7.32
CA ARG A 19 9.46 -3.00 -7.44
C ARG A 19 8.72 -1.97 -8.29
N ALA A 20 8.04 -2.40 -9.36
CA ALA A 20 7.30 -1.50 -10.25
C ALA A 20 6.10 -0.87 -9.54
N ALA A 21 5.31 -1.68 -8.85
CA ALA A 21 4.17 -1.19 -8.06
C ALA A 21 4.62 -0.33 -6.88
N ILE A 22 5.71 -0.70 -6.22
CA ILE A 22 6.31 0.11 -5.14
C ILE A 22 6.69 1.51 -5.66
N GLY A 23 7.36 1.60 -6.81
CA GLY A 23 7.70 2.90 -7.41
C GLY A 23 6.47 3.72 -7.78
N LEU A 24 5.43 3.08 -8.33
CA LEU A 24 4.17 3.76 -8.62
C LEU A 24 3.52 4.31 -7.33
N TYR A 25 3.32 3.47 -6.33
CA TYR A 25 2.61 3.87 -5.10
C TYR A 25 3.41 4.89 -4.29
N ARG A 26 4.71 4.66 -4.08
CA ARG A 26 5.54 5.53 -3.26
C ARG A 26 5.94 6.81 -3.99
N ASP A 27 6.52 6.68 -5.18
CA ASP A 27 7.21 7.80 -5.83
C ASP A 27 6.26 8.65 -6.69
N THR A 28 5.23 8.03 -7.28
CA THR A 28 4.29 8.74 -8.15
C THR A 28 3.02 9.16 -7.43
N LEU A 29 2.44 8.27 -6.61
CA LEU A 29 1.14 8.49 -5.97
C LEU A 29 1.24 8.96 -4.51
N GLY A 30 2.44 9.00 -3.93
CA GLY A 30 2.69 9.56 -2.60
C GLY A 30 2.26 8.68 -1.42
N PHE A 31 2.05 7.39 -1.62
CA PHE A 31 1.79 6.46 -0.52
C PHE A 31 3.03 6.27 0.35
N THR A 32 2.81 6.07 1.65
CA THR A 32 3.86 5.77 2.64
C THR A 32 3.69 4.37 3.19
N VAL A 33 4.78 3.71 3.57
CA VAL A 33 4.72 2.38 4.20
C VAL A 33 4.27 2.55 5.65
N SER A 34 3.15 1.92 6.00
CA SER A 34 2.62 1.89 7.37
C SER A 34 3.00 0.63 8.14
N GLY A 35 3.44 -0.44 7.46
CA GLY A 35 3.87 -1.67 8.10
C GLY A 35 4.24 -2.80 7.12
N ILE A 36 4.67 -3.93 7.67
CA ILE A 36 4.98 -5.16 6.92
C ILE A 36 4.12 -6.29 7.47
N GLU A 37 3.32 -6.90 6.60
CA GLU A 37 2.51 -8.08 6.89
C GLU A 37 3.28 -9.33 6.46
N LYS A 38 3.67 -10.16 7.43
CA LYS A 38 4.49 -11.36 7.17
C LYS A 38 3.66 -12.48 6.57
N GLY A 39 4.13 -13.08 5.48
CA GLY A 39 3.43 -14.21 4.83
C GLY A 39 2.00 -13.87 4.37
N TYR A 40 1.76 -12.61 4.01
CA TYR A 40 0.44 -12.12 3.59
C TYR A 40 -0.08 -12.82 2.33
N TYR A 41 0.83 -13.14 1.39
CA TYR A 41 0.48 -13.86 0.18
C TYR A 41 0.53 -15.38 0.39
N ALA A 42 -0.25 -16.12 -0.40
CA ALA A 42 -0.39 -17.57 -0.25
C ALA A 42 0.91 -18.37 -0.46
N ASP A 43 1.89 -17.78 -1.13
CA ASP A 43 3.25 -18.32 -1.34
C ASP A 43 4.21 -18.02 -0.17
N GLY A 44 3.72 -17.35 0.88
CA GLY A 44 4.52 -16.93 2.03
C GLY A 44 5.26 -15.61 1.82
N GLU A 45 5.07 -14.92 0.70
CA GLU A 45 5.67 -13.59 0.51
C GLU A 45 5.04 -12.55 1.46
N ASN A 46 5.87 -11.66 1.98
CA ASN A 46 5.42 -10.53 2.77
C ASN A 46 4.73 -9.47 1.89
N ALA A 47 3.87 -8.67 2.51
CA ALA A 47 3.32 -7.47 1.90
C ALA A 47 3.75 -6.23 2.68
N TRP A 48 4.00 -5.14 1.96
CA TRP A 48 4.02 -3.82 2.56
C TRP A 48 2.59 -3.29 2.63
N ALA A 49 2.15 -2.96 3.85
CA ALA A 49 0.95 -2.16 4.04
C ALA A 49 1.31 -0.70 3.77
N MET A 50 0.61 -0.07 2.84
CA MET A 50 0.84 1.33 2.45
C MET A 50 -0.40 2.18 2.71
N ARG A 51 -0.19 3.47 2.99
CA ARG A 51 -1.25 4.44 3.27
C ARG A 51 -0.98 5.80 2.61
N LEU A 52 -2.04 6.41 2.09
CA LEU A 52 -2.09 7.80 1.62
C LEU A 52 -3.21 8.53 2.37
N ASP A 53 -2.88 9.61 3.07
CA ASP A 53 -3.90 10.48 3.68
C ASP A 53 -4.56 11.36 2.60
N LEU A 54 -5.89 11.54 2.71
CA LEU A 54 -6.74 12.09 1.63
C LEU A 54 -7.11 13.56 1.82
#